data_AF-A0A5N7MWJ1-F1
#
_entry.id   AF-A0A5N7MWJ1-F1
#
_cell.length_a   1.000
_cell.length_b   1.000
_cell.length_c   1.000
_cell.angle_alpha   90.00
_cell.angle_beta   90.00
_cell.angle_gamma   90.00
#
_symmetry.space_group_name_H-M   'P 1'
#
loop_
_entity.id
_entity.type
_entity.pdbx_description
1 polymer ?
#
loop_
_entity_poly.entity_id
_entity_poly.type
_entity_poly.pdbx_seq_one_letter_code
_entity_poly.pdbx_strand_id
1 'polypeptide(L)'
;MTYWWVNHKQTYRQEVEGQYIWSPKTKSNGSRNQSYDNLRLVVPGDLVFSYAGAQIRQLGIVTRPAVSSPKPPEFGSAGTNWAQDGWMVPIEWHALPQPLRPKEFIGEIRPYLPEKYAPLNAEGDGYQHVYLAAVPDAMAAVLLARLGAWGVDVLRIARGAGDDDGAVRRVDDALETEIQSDLGLDETTRRAVIEARRGQGRFRLNVEAVEQACRVTGVTDPRLLRASHIKPWRSCTTSAERLDGNNGLLLCPNVDHLFDRGYISFQNDGRILVSPLIDANQIARLGVSTAPPLNVGAFSSGQASYLAFHRESVFLHGR
;
A
#
# COMPACT_ATOMS: atom_id res chain seq x y z
N MET A 1 1.91 7.52 -15.15
CA MET A 1 1.63 6.08 -15.16
C MET A 1 2.93 5.37 -15.42
N THR A 2 3.24 4.37 -14.61
CA THR A 2 4.39 3.49 -14.77
C THR A 2 3.94 2.05 -14.94
N TYR A 3 4.82 1.22 -15.48
CA TYR A 3 4.54 -0.17 -15.79
C TYR A 3 5.40 -1.06 -14.92
N TRP A 4 4.80 -2.15 -14.45
CA TRP A 4 5.42 -3.10 -13.56
C TRP A 4 5.22 -4.52 -14.05
N TRP A 5 6.09 -5.41 -13.62
CA TRP A 5 6.04 -6.83 -13.91
C TRP A 5 6.17 -7.61 -12.62
N VAL A 6 5.21 -8.48 -12.33
CA VAL A 6 5.26 -9.35 -11.15
C VAL A 6 5.51 -10.81 -11.55
N ASN A 7 6.58 -11.40 -11.01
CA ASN A 7 6.91 -12.82 -11.09
C ASN A 7 6.38 -13.53 -9.84
N HIS A 8 5.20 -14.13 -9.93
CA HIS A 8 4.50 -14.68 -8.77
C HIS A 8 3.99 -16.11 -8.98
N LYS A 9 4.80 -16.97 -9.62
CA LYS A 9 4.42 -18.37 -9.90
C LYS A 9 3.93 -19.13 -8.66
N GLN A 10 4.50 -18.88 -7.48
CA GLN A 10 4.19 -19.61 -6.25
C GLN A 10 2.83 -19.23 -5.65
N THR A 11 2.43 -17.98 -5.80
CA THR A 11 1.27 -17.35 -5.15
C THR A 11 0.27 -16.76 -6.14
N TYR A 12 0.43 -17.04 -7.44
CA TYR A 12 -0.37 -16.49 -8.54
C TYR A 12 -1.87 -16.57 -8.27
N ARG A 13 -2.34 -17.75 -7.81
CA ARG A 13 -3.76 -17.97 -7.59
C ARG A 13 -4.29 -17.09 -6.47
N GLN A 14 -3.61 -17.10 -5.32
CA GLN A 14 -3.98 -16.32 -4.14
C GLN A 14 -3.94 -14.82 -4.43
N GLU A 15 -2.90 -14.34 -5.10
CA GLU A 15 -2.72 -12.92 -5.43
C GLU A 15 -3.76 -12.43 -6.46
N VAL A 16 -4.11 -13.25 -7.45
CA VAL A 16 -5.11 -12.89 -8.46
C VAL A 16 -6.53 -12.95 -7.90
N GLU A 17 -6.90 -14.03 -7.21
CA GLU A 17 -8.21 -14.17 -6.56
C GLU A 17 -8.37 -13.13 -5.44
N GLY A 18 -7.28 -12.84 -4.72
CA GLY A 18 -7.20 -11.87 -3.65
C GLY A 18 -7.07 -10.41 -4.09
N GLN A 19 -6.88 -10.13 -5.39
CA GLN A 19 -6.73 -8.76 -5.94
C GLN A 19 -5.59 -7.96 -5.26
N TYR A 20 -4.44 -8.59 -5.07
CA TYR A 20 -3.25 -7.95 -4.51
C TYR A 20 -1.95 -8.56 -5.06
N ILE A 21 -0.83 -7.89 -4.81
CA ILE A 21 0.51 -8.51 -4.73
C ILE A 21 1.06 -8.29 -3.32
N TRP A 22 1.90 -9.21 -2.86
CA TRP A 22 2.48 -9.14 -1.52
C TRP A 22 3.94 -9.62 -1.52
N SER A 23 4.81 -8.90 -0.80
CA SER A 23 6.17 -9.37 -0.51
C SER A 23 6.55 -9.07 0.93
N PRO A 24 7.51 -9.81 1.53
CA PRO A 24 8.11 -9.35 2.77
C PRO A 24 8.85 -8.02 2.55
N LYS A 25 9.10 -7.26 3.61
CA LYS A 25 9.85 -5.98 3.52
C LYS A 25 11.33 -6.19 3.24
N THR A 26 11.91 -7.29 3.74
CA THR A 26 13.32 -7.66 3.57
C THR A 26 13.44 -9.14 3.20
N LYS A 27 14.64 -9.58 2.82
CA LYS A 27 14.95 -11.02 2.73
C LYS A 27 14.93 -11.66 4.12
N SER A 28 14.92 -12.99 4.17
CA SER A 28 14.94 -13.76 5.42
C SER A 28 16.16 -13.48 6.31
N ASN A 29 17.28 -13.06 5.73
CA ASN A 29 18.48 -12.63 6.44
C ASN A 29 18.48 -11.13 6.83
N GLY A 30 17.35 -10.44 6.70
CA GLY A 30 17.21 -9.01 6.99
C GLY A 30 17.78 -8.07 5.91
N SER A 31 18.43 -8.59 4.86
CA SER A 31 19.00 -7.75 3.82
C SER A 31 17.95 -7.15 2.87
N ARG A 32 18.28 -5.99 2.32
CA ARG A 32 17.46 -5.25 1.34
C ARG A 32 17.23 -6.05 0.05
N ASN A 33 16.07 -5.88 -0.56
CA ASN A 33 15.75 -6.41 -1.89
C ASN A 33 15.06 -5.34 -2.74
N GLN A 34 15.67 -4.97 -3.87
CA GLN A 34 15.11 -3.96 -4.77
C GLN A 34 13.69 -4.31 -5.25
N SER A 35 13.38 -5.59 -5.49
CA SER A 35 12.03 -5.99 -5.91
C SER A 35 10.98 -5.76 -4.82
N TYR A 36 11.36 -5.78 -3.54
CA TYR A 36 10.43 -5.52 -2.44
C TYR A 36 10.26 -4.00 -2.24
N ASP A 37 11.36 -3.25 -2.38
CA ASP A 37 11.32 -1.79 -2.35
C ASP A 37 10.45 -1.22 -3.48
N ASN A 38 10.46 -1.86 -4.65
CA ASN A 38 9.62 -1.46 -5.79
C ASN A 38 8.12 -1.41 -5.45
N LEU A 39 7.63 -2.23 -4.52
CA LEU A 39 6.22 -2.18 -4.11
C LEU A 39 5.87 -0.80 -3.54
N ARG A 40 6.79 -0.11 -2.88
CA ARG A 40 6.55 1.23 -2.32
C ARG A 40 6.51 2.34 -3.36
N LEU A 41 6.90 2.05 -4.60
CA LEU A 41 6.99 3.03 -5.68
C LEU A 41 5.76 3.03 -6.58
N VAL A 42 4.88 2.04 -6.42
CA VAL A 42 3.65 1.94 -7.19
C VAL A 42 2.64 2.99 -6.74
N VAL A 43 1.90 3.53 -7.69
CA VAL A 43 0.80 4.48 -7.42
C VAL A 43 -0.47 4.04 -8.12
N PRO A 44 -1.66 4.48 -7.65
CA PRO A 44 -2.92 4.18 -8.32
C PRO A 44 -2.88 4.53 -9.82
N GLY A 45 -3.41 3.62 -10.63
CA GLY A 45 -3.41 3.71 -12.09
C GLY A 45 -2.14 3.20 -12.78
N ASP A 46 -1.10 2.80 -12.04
CA ASP A 46 0.00 2.03 -12.61
C ASP A 46 -0.48 0.66 -13.11
N LEU A 47 0.18 0.14 -14.15
CA LEU A 47 -0.16 -1.17 -14.72
C LEU A 47 0.83 -2.25 -14.31
N VAL A 48 0.33 -3.45 -14.05
CA VAL A 48 1.12 -4.61 -13.61
C VAL A 48 0.88 -5.81 -14.52
N PHE A 49 1.91 -6.28 -15.20
CA PHE A 49 1.87 -7.54 -15.96
C PHE A 49 2.08 -8.72 -15.01
N SER A 50 1.08 -9.60 -14.92
CA SER A 50 1.11 -10.80 -14.08
C SER A 50 1.78 -11.95 -14.81
N TYR A 51 3.01 -12.30 -14.41
CA TYR A 51 3.78 -13.39 -15.01
C TYR A 51 3.86 -14.62 -14.11
N ALA A 52 3.27 -15.71 -14.57
CA ALA A 52 3.31 -17.01 -13.91
C ALA A 52 3.27 -18.14 -14.95
N GLY A 53 4.04 -19.21 -14.70
CA GLY A 53 4.05 -20.37 -15.59
C GLY A 53 4.48 -20.05 -17.04
N ALA A 54 5.47 -19.17 -17.19
CA ALA A 54 5.98 -18.67 -18.47
C ALA A 54 4.98 -17.87 -19.32
N GLN A 55 3.93 -17.34 -18.69
CA GLN A 55 2.86 -16.61 -19.36
C GLN A 55 2.50 -15.33 -18.62
N ILE A 56 2.10 -14.31 -19.37
CA ILE A 56 1.33 -13.19 -18.85
C ILE A 56 -0.15 -13.53 -19.00
N ARG A 57 -0.87 -13.56 -17.88
CA ARG A 57 -2.29 -13.97 -17.85
C ARG A 57 -3.25 -12.88 -17.40
N GLN A 58 -2.74 -11.90 -16.65
CA GLN A 58 -3.52 -10.75 -16.18
C GLN A 58 -2.78 -9.45 -16.51
N LEU A 59 -3.55 -8.40 -16.73
CA LEU A 59 -3.10 -7.02 -16.65
C LEU A 59 -3.78 -6.39 -15.45
N GLY A 60 -2.99 -6.01 -14.46
CA GLY A 60 -3.44 -5.42 -13.22
C GLY A 60 -3.41 -3.90 -13.27
N ILE A 61 -4.35 -3.26 -12.59
CA ILE A 61 -4.33 -1.83 -12.31
C ILE A 61 -4.09 -1.68 -10.80
N VAL A 62 -3.04 -0.97 -10.41
CA VAL A 62 -2.81 -0.64 -9.00
C VAL A 62 -3.93 0.27 -8.52
N THR A 63 -4.55 -0.07 -7.39
CA THR A 63 -5.66 0.71 -6.83
C THR A 63 -5.30 1.45 -5.55
N ARG A 64 -4.20 1.09 -4.87
CA ARG A 64 -3.68 1.82 -3.71
C ARG A 64 -2.15 1.66 -3.64
N PRO A 65 -1.40 2.66 -3.14
CA PRO A 65 0.02 2.48 -2.81
C PRO A 65 0.25 1.32 -1.83
N ALA A 66 1.49 0.83 -1.75
CA ALA A 66 1.81 -0.24 -0.81
C ALA A 66 1.50 0.14 0.63
N VAL A 67 0.86 -0.79 1.35
CA VAL A 67 0.64 -0.69 2.80
C VAL A 67 1.40 -1.79 3.54
N SER A 68 1.76 -1.51 4.79
CA SER A 68 2.24 -2.56 5.69
C SER A 68 1.09 -3.53 6.00
N SER A 69 1.32 -4.82 5.77
CA SER A 69 0.29 -5.86 5.93
C SER A 69 0.91 -7.14 6.47
N PRO A 70 0.19 -7.89 7.33
CA PRO A 70 0.59 -9.25 7.66
C PRO A 70 0.65 -10.13 6.39
N LYS A 71 1.40 -11.22 6.46
CA LYS A 71 1.46 -12.24 5.41
C LYS A 71 0.06 -12.84 5.24
N PRO A 72 -0.47 -12.88 4.00
CA PRO A 72 -1.79 -13.44 3.76
C PRO A 72 -1.87 -14.90 4.23
N PRO A 73 -2.85 -15.28 5.09
CA PRO A 73 -2.95 -16.62 5.64
C PRO A 73 -3.18 -17.69 4.56
N GLU A 74 -3.85 -17.34 3.46
CA GLU A 74 -4.12 -18.22 2.31
C GLU A 74 -2.87 -18.64 1.54
N PHE A 75 -1.71 -18.01 1.80
CA PHE A 75 -0.43 -18.49 1.27
C PHE A 75 -0.05 -19.87 1.85
N GLY A 76 -0.53 -20.21 3.05
CA GLY A 76 -0.24 -21.49 3.69
C GLY A 76 1.26 -21.77 3.80
N SER A 77 1.71 -22.87 3.20
CA SER A 77 3.13 -23.26 3.15
C SER A 77 3.94 -22.53 2.06
N ALA A 78 3.30 -21.78 1.16
CA ALA A 78 4.03 -20.88 0.28
C ALA A 78 4.68 -19.78 1.13
N GLY A 79 5.98 -19.59 0.97
CA GLY A 79 6.68 -18.55 1.71
C GLY A 79 6.77 -18.79 3.21
N THR A 80 6.92 -20.04 3.67
CA THR A 80 7.18 -20.36 5.09
C THR A 80 8.36 -19.58 5.67
N ASN A 81 9.34 -19.24 4.83
CA ASN A 81 10.54 -18.48 5.21
C ASN A 81 10.36 -16.95 5.14
N TRP A 82 9.18 -16.45 4.77
CA TRP A 82 8.91 -15.01 4.71
C TRP A 82 8.48 -14.48 6.08
N ALA A 83 8.92 -13.26 6.36
CA ALA A 83 8.50 -12.52 7.55
C ALA A 83 6.97 -12.34 7.55
N GLN A 84 6.41 -12.16 8.74
CA GLN A 84 4.97 -11.91 8.89
C GLN A 84 4.60 -10.49 8.46
N ASP A 85 5.48 -9.49 8.61
CA ASP A 85 5.22 -8.13 8.13
C ASP A 85 5.78 -7.93 6.71
N GLY A 86 4.95 -7.40 5.82
CA GLY A 86 5.24 -7.24 4.40
C GLY A 86 4.56 -6.02 3.78
N TRP A 87 4.83 -5.82 2.51
CA TRP A 87 4.16 -4.85 1.66
C TRP A 87 3.03 -5.53 0.91
N MET A 88 1.81 -4.99 1.01
CA MET A 88 0.68 -5.36 0.17
C MET A 88 0.35 -4.20 -0.76
N VAL A 89 0.14 -4.50 -2.05
CA VAL A 89 -0.38 -3.55 -3.04
C VAL A 89 -1.70 -4.10 -3.58
N PRO A 90 -2.83 -3.42 -3.35
CA PRO A 90 -4.09 -3.72 -4.01
C PRO A 90 -4.01 -3.56 -5.53
N ILE A 91 -4.49 -4.58 -6.25
CA ILE A 91 -4.49 -4.61 -7.71
C ILE A 91 -5.84 -5.11 -8.21
N GLU A 92 -6.49 -4.33 -9.07
CA GLU A 92 -7.62 -4.79 -9.87
C GLU A 92 -7.08 -5.60 -11.06
N TRP A 93 -7.33 -6.92 -11.07
CA TRP A 93 -6.84 -7.80 -12.13
C TRP A 93 -7.84 -7.97 -13.26
N HIS A 94 -7.38 -7.74 -14.51
CA HIS A 94 -8.14 -8.04 -15.71
C HIS A 94 -7.51 -9.22 -16.47
N ALA A 95 -8.29 -10.27 -16.68
CA ALA A 95 -7.85 -11.47 -17.39
C ALA A 95 -7.66 -11.19 -18.87
N LEU A 96 -6.48 -11.56 -19.38
CA LEU A 96 -6.20 -11.45 -20.80
C LEU A 96 -7.10 -12.43 -21.57
N PRO A 97 -7.75 -12.00 -22.68
CA PRO A 97 -8.50 -12.91 -23.54
C PRO A 97 -7.61 -14.04 -24.11
N GLN A 98 -6.35 -13.71 -24.39
CA GLN A 98 -5.32 -14.66 -24.79
C GLN A 98 -4.04 -14.41 -23.99
N PRO A 99 -3.53 -15.40 -23.23
CA PRO A 99 -2.27 -15.26 -22.52
C PRO A 99 -1.10 -14.98 -23.46
N LEU A 100 -0.24 -14.04 -23.10
CA LEU A 100 1.01 -13.80 -23.81
C LEU A 100 2.09 -14.74 -23.30
N ARG A 101 2.94 -15.24 -24.20
CA ARG A 101 4.15 -16.01 -23.85
C ARG A 101 5.39 -15.22 -24.28
N PRO A 102 6.00 -14.42 -23.38
CA PRO A 102 7.12 -13.53 -23.71
C PRO A 102 8.25 -14.22 -24.49
N LYS A 103 8.52 -15.49 -24.17
CA LYS A 103 9.52 -16.32 -24.85
C LYS A 103 9.28 -16.49 -26.35
N GLU A 104 8.02 -16.51 -26.79
CA GLU A 104 7.65 -16.67 -28.21
C GLU A 104 7.95 -15.41 -29.05
N PHE A 105 8.15 -14.26 -28.40
CA PHE A 105 8.44 -12.98 -29.05
C PHE A 105 9.56 -12.21 -28.33
N ILE A 106 10.49 -12.94 -27.70
CA ILE A 106 11.58 -12.34 -26.93
C ILE A 106 12.47 -11.43 -27.78
N GLY A 107 12.57 -11.68 -29.09
CA GLY A 107 13.31 -10.81 -30.01
C GLY A 107 12.79 -9.37 -30.06
N GLU A 108 11.49 -9.15 -29.79
CA GLU A 108 10.87 -7.83 -29.74
C GLU A 108 11.00 -7.17 -28.36
N ILE A 109 11.04 -7.96 -27.27
CA ILE A 109 11.18 -7.47 -25.90
C ILE A 109 12.64 -7.16 -25.55
N ARG A 110 13.57 -8.05 -25.96
CA ARG A 110 14.97 -8.06 -25.54
C ARG A 110 15.69 -6.71 -25.67
N PRO A 111 15.50 -5.91 -26.73
CA PRO A 111 16.15 -4.60 -26.85
C PRO A 111 15.77 -3.61 -25.76
N TYR A 112 14.65 -3.84 -25.06
CA TYR A 112 14.10 -2.95 -24.04
C TYR A 112 14.20 -3.53 -22.62
N LEU A 113 14.84 -4.70 -22.44
CA LEU A 113 15.10 -5.22 -21.10
C LEU A 113 16.05 -4.27 -20.36
N PRO A 114 15.75 -3.89 -19.11
CA PRO A 114 16.66 -3.04 -18.35
C PRO A 114 17.93 -3.82 -18.00
N GLU A 115 19.09 -3.13 -17.98
CA GLU A 115 20.38 -3.77 -17.66
C GLU A 115 20.41 -4.36 -16.24
N LYS A 116 19.66 -3.76 -15.31
CA LYS A 116 19.54 -4.20 -13.92
C LYS A 116 18.07 -4.45 -13.58
N TYR A 117 17.84 -5.47 -12.78
CA TYR A 117 16.52 -5.84 -12.26
C TYR A 117 15.48 -6.14 -13.34
N ALA A 118 15.92 -6.66 -14.50
CA ALA A 118 15.03 -7.13 -15.54
C ALA A 118 14.07 -8.21 -15.01
N PRO A 119 12.80 -8.21 -15.46
CA PRO A 119 11.87 -9.27 -15.10
C PRO A 119 12.20 -10.62 -15.74
N LEU A 120 12.86 -10.59 -16.90
CA LEU A 120 13.21 -11.74 -17.74
C LEU A 120 14.71 -11.73 -18.09
N ASN A 121 15.28 -12.91 -18.34
CA ASN A 121 16.59 -13.05 -18.96
C ASN A 121 16.51 -12.84 -20.50
N ALA A 122 17.66 -12.91 -21.18
CA ALA A 122 17.76 -12.72 -22.62
C ALA A 122 17.00 -13.79 -23.44
N GLU A 123 16.77 -14.96 -22.84
CA GLU A 123 16.03 -16.10 -23.40
C GLU A 123 14.52 -16.00 -23.16
N GLY A 124 14.05 -15.02 -22.38
CA GLY A 124 12.63 -14.79 -22.07
C GLY A 124 12.10 -15.59 -20.88
N ASP A 125 12.99 -16.19 -20.08
CA ASP A 125 12.65 -16.86 -18.83
C ASP A 125 12.69 -15.88 -17.65
N GLY A 126 11.75 -16.01 -16.72
CA GLY A 126 11.65 -15.10 -15.57
C GLY A 126 12.64 -15.43 -14.47
N TYR A 127 13.21 -14.41 -13.83
CA TYR A 127 14.11 -14.59 -12.70
C TYR A 127 13.36 -14.93 -11.41
N GLN A 128 13.72 -16.04 -10.74
CA GLN A 128 13.10 -16.43 -9.46
C GLN A 128 13.35 -15.46 -8.31
N HIS A 129 14.45 -14.69 -8.37
CA HIS A 129 14.83 -13.75 -7.30
C HIS A 129 14.23 -12.34 -7.49
N VAL A 130 13.60 -12.08 -8.63
CA VAL A 130 12.92 -10.82 -8.94
C VAL A 130 11.44 -11.04 -8.74
N TYR A 131 10.84 -10.33 -7.79
CA TYR A 131 9.40 -10.39 -7.55
C TYR A 131 8.66 -9.32 -8.35
N LEU A 132 8.92 -8.04 -8.09
CA LEU A 132 8.39 -6.89 -8.84
C LEU A 132 9.53 -6.14 -9.54
N ALA A 133 9.39 -5.89 -10.84
CA ALA A 133 10.35 -5.13 -11.64
C ALA A 133 9.65 -3.99 -12.38
N ALA A 134 10.34 -2.85 -12.51
CA ALA A 134 9.89 -1.77 -13.39
C ALA A 134 10.03 -2.20 -14.85
N VAL A 135 9.03 -1.88 -15.65
CA VAL A 135 8.99 -2.16 -17.09
C VAL A 135 9.19 -0.84 -17.84
N PRO A 136 10.25 -0.72 -18.66
CA PRO A 136 10.45 0.47 -19.49
C PRO A 136 9.28 0.72 -20.44
N ASP A 137 8.97 1.99 -20.73
CA ASP A 137 7.82 2.37 -21.57
C ASP A 137 7.85 1.69 -22.95
N ALA A 138 9.03 1.57 -23.55
CA ALA A 138 9.21 0.88 -24.84
C ALA A 138 8.88 -0.62 -24.76
N MET A 139 9.26 -1.28 -23.65
CA MET A 139 8.90 -2.68 -23.40
C MET A 139 7.38 -2.82 -23.18
N ALA A 140 6.79 -1.92 -22.38
CA ALA A 140 5.35 -1.90 -22.13
C ALA A 140 4.56 -1.70 -23.43
N ALA A 141 5.02 -0.82 -24.32
CA ALA A 141 4.40 -0.58 -25.61
C ALA A 141 4.34 -1.86 -26.48
N VAL A 142 5.42 -2.66 -26.52
CA VAL A 142 5.43 -3.95 -27.23
C VAL A 142 4.40 -4.91 -26.64
N LEU A 143 4.33 -5.02 -25.31
CA LEU A 143 3.37 -5.89 -24.63
C LEU A 143 1.92 -5.46 -24.89
N LEU A 144 1.63 -4.15 -24.75
CA LEU A 144 0.30 -3.59 -24.94
C LEU A 144 -0.17 -3.67 -26.39
N ALA A 145 0.72 -3.48 -27.37
CA ALA A 145 0.39 -3.63 -28.78
C ALA A 145 -0.14 -5.03 -29.11
N ARG A 146 0.39 -6.07 -28.46
CA ARG A 146 -0.06 -7.46 -28.61
C ARG A 146 -1.42 -7.73 -27.99
N LEU A 147 -1.89 -6.87 -27.10
CA LEU A 147 -3.24 -6.93 -26.52
C LEU A 147 -4.28 -6.19 -27.38
N GLY A 148 -3.85 -5.43 -28.39
CA GLY A 148 -4.73 -4.71 -29.30
C GLY A 148 -5.71 -3.77 -28.58
N ALA A 149 -6.96 -3.74 -29.03
CA ALA A 149 -8.01 -2.89 -28.46
C ALA A 149 -8.24 -3.16 -26.96
N TRP A 150 -8.08 -4.40 -26.51
CA TRP A 150 -8.24 -4.76 -25.10
C TRP A 150 -7.23 -4.03 -24.21
N GLY A 151 -5.97 -3.93 -24.65
CA GLY A 151 -4.93 -3.18 -23.93
C GLY A 151 -5.26 -1.69 -23.83
N VAL A 152 -5.86 -1.11 -24.88
CA VAL A 152 -6.31 0.29 -24.90
C VAL A 152 -7.45 0.54 -23.91
N ASP A 153 -8.39 -0.39 -23.79
CA ASP A 153 -9.49 -0.28 -22.83
C ASP A 153 -8.98 -0.32 -21.39
N VAL A 154 -8.07 -1.25 -21.05
CA VAL A 154 -7.48 -1.31 -19.70
C VAL A 154 -6.68 -0.05 -19.39
N LEU A 155 -5.92 0.49 -20.34
CA LEU A 155 -5.24 1.78 -20.17
C LEU A 155 -6.21 2.94 -19.87
N ARG A 156 -7.38 2.94 -20.50
CA ARG A 156 -8.42 3.95 -20.26
C ARG A 156 -9.02 3.80 -18.86
N ILE A 157 -9.27 2.58 -18.41
CA ILE A 157 -9.72 2.30 -17.03
C ILE A 157 -8.65 2.76 -16.04
N ALA A 158 -7.38 2.41 -16.26
CA ALA A 158 -6.27 2.74 -15.38
C ALA A 158 -6.07 4.25 -15.20
N ARG A 159 -6.31 5.06 -16.25
CA ARG A 159 -6.26 6.53 -16.16
C ARG A 159 -7.37 7.14 -15.29
N GLY A 160 -8.48 6.42 -15.11
CA GLY A 160 -9.58 6.82 -14.24
C GLY A 160 -9.54 6.16 -12.86
N ALA A 161 -8.55 5.30 -12.60
CA ALA A 161 -8.45 4.58 -11.35
C ALA A 161 -8.20 5.55 -10.19
N GLY A 162 -9.09 5.49 -9.20
CA GLY A 162 -8.93 6.19 -7.93
C GLY A 162 -8.20 5.34 -6.90
N ASP A 163 -8.03 5.91 -5.71
CA ASP A 163 -7.38 5.25 -4.58
C ASP A 163 -8.40 4.39 -3.79
N ASP A 164 -8.42 3.07 -3.97
CA ASP A 164 -9.37 2.13 -3.35
C ASP A 164 -8.73 1.14 -2.37
N ASP A 165 -9.42 0.92 -1.25
CA ASP A 165 -8.97 0.03 -0.17
C ASP A 165 -9.15 -1.46 -0.45
N GLY A 166 -9.93 -1.85 -1.47
CA GLY A 166 -10.17 -3.23 -1.94
C GLY A 166 -9.59 -4.37 -1.09
N ALA A 167 -8.40 -4.86 -1.44
CA ALA A 167 -7.73 -5.96 -0.76
C ALA A 167 -7.31 -5.66 0.68
N VAL A 168 -6.91 -4.42 0.96
CA VAL A 168 -6.52 -3.96 2.29
C VAL A 168 -7.71 -4.00 3.26
N ARG A 169 -8.92 -3.70 2.78
CA ARG A 169 -10.15 -3.85 3.56
C ARG A 169 -10.41 -5.30 3.96
N ARG A 170 -10.21 -6.26 3.04
CA ARG A 170 -10.37 -7.69 3.34
C ARG A 170 -9.41 -8.19 4.42
N VAL A 171 -8.16 -7.70 4.40
CA VAL A 171 -7.18 -8.01 5.45
C VAL A 171 -7.66 -7.50 6.81
N ASP A 172 -8.17 -6.26 6.87
CA ASP A 172 -8.72 -5.76 8.13
C ASP A 172 -9.94 -6.55 8.60
N ASP A 173 -10.84 -6.92 7.68
CA ASP A 173 -12.05 -7.66 8.02
C ASP A 173 -11.70 -9.05 8.57
N ALA A 174 -10.67 -9.69 8.00
CA ALA A 174 -10.11 -10.93 8.54
C ALA A 174 -9.53 -10.75 9.94
N LEU A 175 -8.72 -9.70 10.16
CA LEU A 175 -8.16 -9.38 11.48
C LEU A 175 -9.26 -9.04 12.50
N GLU A 176 -10.31 -8.33 12.09
CA GLU A 176 -11.47 -8.02 12.95
C GLU A 176 -12.18 -9.31 13.37
N THR A 177 -12.37 -10.24 12.43
CA THR A 177 -12.96 -11.56 12.70
C THR A 177 -12.10 -12.38 13.68
N GLU A 178 -10.77 -12.38 13.49
CA GLU A 178 -9.84 -13.05 14.40
C GLU A 178 -9.94 -12.48 15.82
N ILE A 179 -9.89 -11.15 15.97
CA ILE A 179 -10.05 -10.46 17.26
C ILE A 179 -11.42 -10.77 17.88
N GLN A 180 -12.47 -10.83 17.07
CA GLN A 180 -13.81 -11.16 17.53
C GLN A 180 -13.87 -12.57 18.14
N SER A 181 -13.08 -13.50 17.61
CA SER A 181 -12.99 -14.89 18.08
C SER A 181 -11.96 -15.13 19.18
N ASP A 182 -11.14 -14.13 19.54
CA ASP A 182 -10.07 -14.28 20.52
C ASP A 182 -10.61 -14.39 21.95
N LEU A 183 -10.59 -15.61 22.50
CA LEU A 183 -11.03 -15.92 23.86
C LEU A 183 -10.08 -15.39 24.95
N GLY A 184 -8.87 -14.97 24.60
CA GLY A 184 -7.92 -14.34 25.52
C GLY A 184 -8.26 -12.88 25.86
N LEU A 185 -9.13 -12.24 25.06
CA LEU A 185 -9.62 -10.89 25.31
C LEU A 185 -11.02 -10.95 25.95
N ASP A 186 -11.23 -10.13 26.99
CA ASP A 186 -12.57 -9.92 27.51
C ASP A 186 -13.46 -9.20 26.48
N GLU A 187 -14.78 -9.37 26.64
CA GLU A 187 -15.77 -8.83 25.70
C GLU A 187 -15.68 -7.30 25.54
N THR A 188 -15.37 -6.58 26.62
CA THR A 188 -15.29 -5.11 26.60
C THR A 188 -14.05 -4.67 25.81
N THR A 189 -12.90 -5.29 26.05
CA THR A 189 -11.68 -5.02 25.30
C THR A 189 -11.85 -5.36 23.83
N ARG A 190 -12.47 -6.50 23.51
CA ARG A 190 -12.75 -6.91 22.13
C ARG A 190 -13.60 -5.87 21.40
N ARG A 191 -14.73 -5.44 22.00
CA ARG A 191 -15.58 -4.40 21.42
C ARG A 191 -14.82 -3.08 21.22
N ALA A 192 -14.05 -2.66 22.22
CA ALA A 192 -13.28 -1.41 22.15
C ALA A 192 -12.24 -1.44 21.01
N VAL A 193 -11.54 -2.58 20.82
CA VAL A 193 -10.55 -2.74 19.76
C VAL A 193 -11.20 -2.74 18.37
N ILE A 194 -12.38 -3.34 18.22
CA ILE A 194 -13.14 -3.34 16.96
C ILE A 194 -13.64 -1.92 16.63
N GLU A 195 -14.21 -1.21 17.60
CA GLU A 195 -14.64 0.18 17.43
C GLU A 195 -13.47 1.12 17.10
N ALA A 196 -12.29 0.85 17.66
CA ALA A 196 -11.08 1.64 17.39
C ALA A 196 -10.72 1.65 15.90
N ARG A 197 -10.93 0.55 15.17
CA ARG A 197 -10.69 0.49 13.71
C ARG A 197 -11.42 1.61 12.96
N ARG A 198 -12.61 2.01 13.43
CA ARG A 198 -13.45 3.05 12.83
C ARG A 198 -13.21 4.44 13.41
N GLY A 199 -12.19 4.60 14.26
CA GLY A 199 -11.94 5.83 14.98
C GLY A 199 -13.03 6.16 16.00
N GLN A 200 -13.62 5.13 16.63
CA GLN A 200 -14.78 5.26 17.54
C GLN A 200 -14.49 4.70 18.93
N GLY A 201 -15.49 4.81 19.81
CA GLY A 201 -15.46 4.21 21.14
C GLY A 201 -14.35 4.75 22.02
N ARG A 202 -13.74 3.85 22.79
CA ARG A 202 -12.70 4.20 23.77
C ARG A 202 -11.46 4.83 23.12
N PHE A 203 -11.07 4.38 21.93
CA PHE A 203 -9.93 4.95 21.22
C PHE A 203 -10.14 6.42 20.91
N ARG A 204 -11.31 6.79 20.37
CA ARG A 204 -11.64 8.20 20.10
C ARG A 204 -11.53 9.07 21.34
N LEU A 205 -12.11 8.62 22.47
CA LEU A 205 -12.04 9.35 23.74
C LEU A 205 -10.59 9.53 24.22
N ASN A 206 -9.76 8.51 24.04
CA ASN A 206 -8.34 8.58 24.41
C ASN A 206 -7.57 9.56 23.50
N VAL A 207 -7.88 9.61 22.20
CA VAL A 207 -7.30 10.58 21.27
C VAL A 207 -7.77 12.00 21.62
N GLU A 208 -9.05 12.21 21.92
CA GLU A 208 -9.61 13.51 22.36
C GLU A 208 -9.04 14.00 23.70
N ALA A 209 -8.43 13.12 24.51
CA ALA A 209 -7.70 13.50 25.71
C ALA A 209 -6.29 14.08 25.40
N VAL A 210 -5.76 13.81 24.20
CA VAL A 210 -4.44 14.27 23.72
C VAL A 210 -4.58 15.40 22.70
N GLU A 211 -5.55 15.29 21.80
CA GLU A 211 -5.84 16.19 20.69
C GLU A 211 -7.15 16.95 20.93
N GLN A 212 -7.18 18.27 20.69
CA GLN A 212 -8.39 19.09 20.90
C GLN A 212 -9.03 19.59 19.60
N ALA A 213 -8.35 19.44 18.46
CA ALA A 213 -8.80 19.94 17.16
C ALA A 213 -8.14 19.13 16.04
N CYS A 214 -8.59 19.32 14.80
CA CYS A 214 -7.86 18.85 13.63
C CYS A 214 -6.42 19.37 13.69
N ARG A 215 -5.45 18.45 13.71
CA ARG A 215 -4.04 18.79 13.86
C ARG A 215 -3.54 19.73 12.75
N VAL A 216 -4.16 19.70 11.56
CA VAL A 216 -3.76 20.50 10.40
C VAL A 216 -4.62 21.75 10.20
N THR A 217 -5.94 21.64 10.31
CA THR A 217 -6.86 22.74 9.97
C THR A 217 -7.40 23.50 11.17
N GLY A 218 -7.19 23.00 12.39
CA GLY A 218 -7.71 23.61 13.62
C GLY A 218 -9.22 23.46 13.84
N VAL A 219 -9.93 22.72 12.99
CA VAL A 219 -11.38 22.45 13.17
C VAL A 219 -11.63 21.74 14.49
N THR A 220 -12.57 22.22 15.29
CA THR A 220 -12.91 21.67 16.61
C THR A 220 -14.27 20.95 16.66
N ASP A 221 -15.11 21.08 15.63
CA ASP A 221 -16.41 20.40 15.61
C ASP A 221 -16.22 18.88 15.47
N PRO A 222 -16.60 18.07 16.48
CA PRO A 222 -16.34 16.63 16.48
C PRO A 222 -17.05 15.88 15.35
N ARG A 223 -18.11 16.46 14.76
CA ARG A 223 -18.83 15.88 13.60
C ARG A 223 -17.99 15.94 12.33
N LEU A 224 -17.00 16.82 12.28
CA LEU A 224 -16.08 17.02 11.16
C LEU A 224 -14.70 16.39 11.41
N LEU A 225 -14.55 15.61 12.48
CA LEU A 225 -13.27 15.01 12.88
C LEU A 225 -13.35 13.48 12.90
N ARG A 226 -12.27 12.87 12.41
CA ARG A 226 -11.97 11.45 12.51
C ARG A 226 -10.79 11.26 13.47
N ALA A 227 -10.89 10.27 14.35
CA ALA A 227 -9.74 9.78 15.11
C ALA A 227 -8.97 8.80 14.22
N SER A 228 -7.89 9.27 13.63
CA SER A 228 -7.06 8.53 12.68
C SER A 228 -5.86 7.93 13.39
N HIS A 229 -5.58 6.63 13.20
CA HIS A 229 -4.40 5.99 13.79
C HIS A 229 -3.11 6.49 13.13
N ILE A 230 -2.05 6.69 13.92
CA ILE A 230 -0.72 7.02 13.40
C ILE A 230 -0.02 5.74 12.91
N LYS A 231 0.12 4.75 13.77
CA LYS A 231 0.45 3.37 13.38
C LYS A 231 -0.86 2.67 13.04
N PRO A 232 -1.09 2.26 11.78
CA PRO A 232 -2.36 1.69 11.36
C PRO A 232 -2.84 0.55 12.25
N TRP A 233 -4.15 0.48 12.47
CA TRP A 233 -4.79 -0.52 13.34
C TRP A 233 -4.37 -1.96 13.02
N ARG A 234 -4.23 -2.30 11.73
CA ARG A 234 -3.78 -3.61 11.22
C ARG A 234 -2.35 -3.97 11.62
N SER A 235 -1.49 -2.96 11.79
CA SER A 235 -0.07 -3.12 12.10
C SER A 235 0.19 -3.09 13.60
N CYS A 236 -0.80 -2.74 14.41
CA CYS A 236 -0.70 -2.81 15.86
C CYS A 236 -0.65 -4.26 16.33
N THR A 237 0.30 -4.58 17.21
CA THR A 237 0.54 -5.93 17.72
C THR A 237 -0.17 -6.20 19.05
N THR A 238 -0.66 -5.15 19.71
CA THR A 238 -1.36 -5.27 21.00
C THR A 238 -2.64 -4.43 21.03
N SER A 239 -3.61 -4.85 21.85
CA SER A 239 -4.82 -4.06 22.14
C SER A 239 -4.48 -2.70 22.75
N ALA A 240 -3.37 -2.60 23.50
CA ALA A 240 -2.90 -1.35 24.07
C ALA A 240 -2.55 -0.32 22.98
N GLU A 241 -1.77 -0.71 21.96
CA GLU A 241 -1.45 0.18 20.83
C GLU A 241 -2.72 0.61 20.05
N ARG A 242 -3.69 -0.29 19.87
CA ARG A 242 -4.94 0.02 19.15
C ARG A 242 -5.84 1.00 19.90
N LEU A 243 -5.71 1.07 21.23
CA LEU A 243 -6.51 1.92 22.11
C LEU A 243 -5.73 3.15 22.64
N ASP A 244 -4.44 3.27 22.38
CA ASP A 244 -3.60 4.36 22.88
C ASP A 244 -3.96 5.70 22.22
N GLY A 245 -4.24 6.72 23.02
CA GLY A 245 -4.52 8.08 22.53
C GLY A 245 -3.34 8.74 21.83
N ASN A 246 -2.10 8.35 22.17
CA ASN A 246 -0.90 8.82 21.47
C ASN A 246 -0.74 8.17 20.09
N ASN A 247 -1.43 7.06 19.83
CA ASN A 247 -1.45 6.42 18.52
C ASN A 247 -2.55 7.00 17.62
N GLY A 248 -3.03 8.21 17.90
CA GLY A 248 -4.05 8.84 17.06
C GLY A 248 -3.89 10.34 16.94
N LEU A 249 -4.46 10.86 15.84
CA LEU A 249 -4.63 12.28 15.56
C LEU A 249 -6.11 12.55 15.26
N LEU A 250 -6.61 13.71 15.68
CA LEU A 250 -7.88 14.22 15.14
C LEU A 250 -7.60 14.91 13.81
N LEU A 251 -8.29 14.48 12.75
CA LEU A 251 -8.11 14.99 11.40
C LEU A 251 -9.46 15.22 10.71
N CYS A 252 -9.55 16.26 9.88
CA CYS A 252 -10.67 16.43 8.95
C CYS A 252 -10.62 15.34 7.86
N PRO A 253 -11.76 14.97 7.23
CA PRO A 253 -11.82 13.84 6.29
C PRO A 253 -10.82 13.90 5.13
N ASN A 254 -10.57 15.09 4.60
CA ASN A 254 -9.55 15.33 3.57
C ASN A 254 -8.12 15.09 4.09
N VAL A 255 -7.79 15.60 5.27
CA VAL A 255 -6.45 15.44 5.88
C VAL A 255 -6.23 14.00 6.33
N ASP A 256 -7.25 13.37 6.92
CA ASP A 256 -7.27 11.96 7.28
C ASP A 256 -6.96 11.07 6.06
N HIS A 257 -7.63 11.31 4.93
CA HIS A 257 -7.35 10.60 3.69
C HIS A 257 -5.89 10.77 3.24
N LEU A 258 -5.36 12.00 3.27
CA LEU A 258 -3.97 12.26 2.88
C LEU A 258 -2.96 11.57 3.81
N PHE A 259 -3.25 11.53 5.11
CA PHE A 259 -2.38 10.93 6.11
C PHE A 259 -2.44 9.40 6.08
N ASP A 260 -3.62 8.79 6.12
CA ASP A 260 -3.81 7.32 6.08
C ASP A 260 -3.24 6.68 4.81
N ARG A 261 -3.28 7.42 3.68
CA ARG A 261 -2.70 6.97 2.40
C ARG A 261 -1.22 7.29 2.26
N GLY A 262 -0.61 7.95 3.25
CA GLY A 262 0.82 8.26 3.26
C GLY A 262 1.25 9.38 2.32
N TYR A 263 0.31 10.13 1.74
CA TYR A 263 0.59 11.32 0.93
C TYR A 263 1.15 12.46 1.77
N ILE A 264 0.78 12.53 3.05
CA ILE A 264 1.40 13.42 4.03
C ILE A 264 1.88 12.64 5.26
N SER A 265 2.83 13.20 5.99
CA SER A 265 3.27 12.74 7.30
C SER A 265 3.78 13.95 8.09
N PHE A 266 4.33 13.72 9.28
CA PHE A 266 4.88 14.79 10.10
C PHE A 266 6.27 14.43 10.66
N GLN A 267 7.13 15.45 10.74
CA GLN A 267 8.31 15.43 11.58
C GLN A 267 7.92 15.59 13.05
N ASN A 268 8.81 15.21 13.96
CA ASN A 268 8.55 15.29 15.40
C ASN A 268 8.35 16.75 15.88
N ASP A 269 8.93 17.73 15.16
CA ASP A 269 8.81 19.16 15.44
C ASP A 269 7.50 19.80 14.90
N GLY A 270 6.61 18.99 14.31
CA GLY A 270 5.35 19.47 13.74
C GLY A 270 5.41 19.81 12.26
N ARG A 271 6.58 19.78 11.62
CA ARG A 271 6.69 20.11 10.20
C ARG A 271 6.02 19.04 9.34
N ILE A 272 5.14 19.46 8.45
CA ILE A 272 4.50 18.55 7.51
C ILE A 272 5.49 18.05 6.46
N LEU A 273 5.35 16.77 6.13
CA LEU A 273 6.03 16.10 5.03
C LEU A 273 5.00 15.81 3.95
N VAL A 274 5.34 16.11 2.69
CA VAL A 274 4.48 15.85 1.53
C VAL A 274 5.19 14.86 0.63
N SER A 275 4.50 13.80 0.23
CA SER A 275 5.04 12.80 -0.67
C SER A 275 5.32 13.42 -2.05
N PRO A 276 6.46 13.08 -2.69
CA PRO A 276 6.73 13.50 -4.06
C PRO A 276 5.92 12.69 -5.11
N LEU A 277 5.15 11.67 -4.69
CA LEU A 277 4.32 10.85 -5.59
C LEU A 277 2.97 11.49 -5.92
N ILE A 278 2.65 12.65 -5.34
CA ILE A 278 1.42 13.39 -5.57
C ILE A 278 1.73 14.87 -5.84
N ASP A 279 0.96 15.49 -6.75
CA ASP A 279 1.10 16.92 -7.05
C ASP A 279 0.74 17.75 -5.80
N ALA A 280 1.74 18.47 -5.28
CA ALA A 280 1.60 19.32 -4.10
C ALA A 280 0.51 20.41 -4.25
N ASN A 281 0.15 20.80 -5.48
CA ASN A 281 -0.96 21.73 -5.71
C ASN A 281 -2.32 21.08 -5.41
N GLN A 282 -2.48 19.78 -5.64
CA GLN A 282 -3.71 19.07 -5.27
C GLN A 282 -3.85 18.98 -3.75
N ILE A 283 -2.75 18.72 -3.06
CA ILE A 283 -2.68 18.74 -1.59
C ILE A 283 -3.06 20.12 -1.03
N ALA A 284 -2.54 21.19 -1.63
CA ALA A 284 -2.88 22.56 -1.25
C ALA A 284 -4.38 22.88 -1.46
N ARG A 285 -4.97 22.41 -2.56
CA ARG A 285 -6.42 22.55 -2.83
C ARG A 285 -7.29 21.81 -1.81
N LEU A 286 -6.76 20.77 -1.18
CA LEU A 286 -7.39 20.06 -0.07
C LEU A 286 -7.13 20.73 1.29
N GLY A 287 -6.62 21.96 1.34
CA GLY A 287 -6.48 22.73 2.58
C GLY A 287 -5.20 22.44 3.37
N VAL A 288 -4.19 21.82 2.75
CA VAL A 288 -2.90 21.53 3.37
C VAL A 288 -1.81 22.35 2.70
N SER A 289 -1.37 23.44 3.36
CA SER A 289 -0.33 24.32 2.80
C SER A 289 1.00 23.59 2.63
N THR A 290 1.53 23.62 1.41
CA THR A 290 2.81 22.98 1.05
C THR A 290 3.95 23.99 0.86
N ALA A 291 3.64 25.29 0.72
CA ALA A 291 4.62 26.35 0.55
C ALA A 291 4.12 27.69 1.17
N PRO A 292 4.70 28.17 2.29
CA PRO A 292 5.72 27.49 3.10
C PRO A 292 5.15 26.21 3.74
N PRO A 293 6.01 25.22 4.08
CA PRO A 293 5.57 24.00 4.75
C PRO A 293 4.87 24.33 6.08
N LEU A 294 3.67 23.81 6.26
CA LEU A 294 2.90 23.97 7.49
C LEU A 294 3.65 23.34 8.67
N ASN A 295 3.64 24.01 9.83
CA ASN A 295 4.04 23.42 11.10
C ASN A 295 2.82 23.37 12.04
N VAL A 296 2.51 22.18 12.54
CA VAL A 296 1.33 21.90 13.38
C VAL A 296 1.62 21.86 14.88
N GLY A 297 2.82 22.27 15.28
CA GLY A 297 3.32 22.15 16.65
C GLY A 297 3.97 20.78 16.93
N ALA A 298 4.83 20.75 17.95
CA ALA A 298 5.58 19.55 18.30
C ALA A 298 4.68 18.41 18.83
N PHE A 299 5.08 17.17 18.53
CA PHE A 299 4.40 15.98 19.02
C PHE A 299 4.98 15.51 20.36
N SER A 300 4.15 14.86 21.17
CA SER A 300 4.63 14.20 22.40
C SER A 300 5.63 13.09 22.07
N SER A 301 6.43 12.65 23.05
CA SER A 301 7.32 11.50 22.88
C SER A 301 6.56 10.21 22.50
N GLY A 302 5.34 10.04 23.02
CA GLY A 302 4.45 8.94 22.67
C GLY A 302 3.97 9.02 21.21
N GLN A 303 3.55 10.19 20.75
CA GLN A 303 3.14 10.37 19.35
C GLN A 303 4.33 10.24 18.39
N ALA A 304 5.50 10.73 18.79
CA ALA A 304 6.72 10.68 17.99
C ALA A 304 7.18 9.24 17.69
N SER A 305 6.95 8.28 18.60
CA SER A 305 7.29 6.87 18.37
C SER A 305 6.41 6.24 17.30
N TYR A 306 5.08 6.49 17.33
CA TYR A 306 4.18 6.04 16.27
C TYR A 306 4.43 6.79 14.95
N LEU A 307 4.76 8.08 14.98
CA LEU A 307 5.11 8.84 13.78
C LEU A 307 6.39 8.33 13.12
N ALA A 308 7.33 7.78 13.88
CA ALA A 308 8.49 7.11 13.31
C ALA A 308 8.05 5.90 12.47
N PHE A 309 7.15 5.06 13.00
CA PHE A 309 6.53 3.98 12.22
C PHE A 309 5.80 4.51 11.00
N HIS A 310 4.97 5.55 11.14
CA HIS A 310 4.24 6.14 10.03
C HIS A 310 5.18 6.61 8.91
N ARG A 311 6.25 7.35 9.25
CA ARG A 311 7.26 7.79 8.28
C ARG A 311 7.97 6.61 7.61
N GLU A 312 8.28 5.55 8.33
CA GLU A 312 8.99 4.40 7.77
C GLU A 312 8.08 3.52 6.90
N SER A 313 6.84 3.28 7.35
CA SER A 313 6.00 2.17 6.93
C SER A 313 4.67 2.56 6.26
N VAL A 314 4.31 3.85 6.25
CA VAL A 314 3.08 4.37 5.62
C VAL A 314 3.39 5.51 4.65
N PHE A 315 4.21 6.48 5.06
CA PHE A 315 4.57 7.62 4.23
C PHE A 315 5.28 7.18 2.93
N LEU A 316 4.87 7.82 1.84
CA LEU A 316 5.34 7.53 0.50
C LEU A 316 6.54 8.43 0.16
N HIS A 317 7.76 7.93 0.34
CA HIS A 317 8.99 8.71 0.13
C HIS A 317 9.30 9.03 -1.34
N GLY A 318 8.72 8.32 -2.30
CA GLY A 318 9.08 8.42 -3.71
C GLY A 318 10.38 7.70 -4.07
N ARG A 319 10.83 7.92 -5.31
CA ARG A 319 12.05 7.32 -5.89
C ARG A 319 13.30 8.10 -5.50
#